data_AF-A0A6I7W3K9-F1
#
_entry.id   AF-A0A6I7W3K9-F1
#
_cell.length_a   1.000
_cell.length_b   1.000
_cell.length_c   1.000
_cell.angle_alpha   90.00
_cell.angle_beta   90.00
_cell.angle_gamma   90.00
#
_symmetry.space_group_name_H-M   'P 1'
#
loop_
_entity.id
_entity.type
_entity.pdbx_description
1 polymer ?
#
loop_
_entity_poly.entity_id
_entity_poly.type
_entity_poly.pdbx_seq_one_letter_code
_entity_poly.pdbx_strand_id
1 'polypeptide(L)'
;MFRAYSLDKKASSVIELSSKRPSQLNALLDKLATDTAQMIALPLRNRQEETIGILCLLYKNQADKKNNGEQHISFVQALSGFAAVSLESRQLLMLQKALLESFIKLIAGAIDSKSPYTGGHCARVPEITKLIAQAACASNDAPFQNFQLNEEQWESLYI
;
A
#
# COMPACT_ATOMS: atom_id res chain seq x y z
N MET A 1 -23.26 11.35 -19.87
CA MET A 1 -22.99 12.66 -19.26
C MET A 1 -22.55 12.33 -17.85
N PHE A 2 -21.35 12.70 -17.40
CA PHE A 2 -20.94 12.41 -16.02
C PHE A 2 -21.78 13.30 -15.10
N ARG A 3 -22.62 12.71 -14.26
CA ARG A 3 -23.31 13.44 -13.18
C ARG A 3 -22.58 13.11 -11.89
N ALA A 4 -21.77 14.06 -11.42
CA ALA A 4 -21.21 14.03 -10.08
C ALA A 4 -22.16 14.77 -9.16
N TYR A 5 -22.69 14.10 -8.14
CA TYR A 5 -23.41 14.75 -7.04
C TYR A 5 -22.42 14.97 -5.90
N SER A 6 -22.23 16.24 -5.51
CA SER A 6 -21.44 16.62 -4.34
C SER A 6 -22.35 16.63 -3.12
N LEU A 7 -22.03 15.81 -2.11
CA LEU A 7 -22.64 15.84 -0.79
C LEU A 7 -21.62 16.52 0.15
N ASP A 8 -21.71 17.84 0.31
CA ASP A 8 -20.68 18.61 1.04
C ASP A 8 -20.93 18.57 2.56
N LYS A 9 -19.93 18.30 3.43
CA LYS A 9 -18.85 19.24 3.81
C LYS A 9 -17.45 18.64 4.01
N LYS A 10 -17.21 17.37 3.67
CA LYS A 10 -15.86 16.71 3.68
C LYS A 10 -15.66 15.71 2.51
N ALA A 11 -16.16 16.11 1.34
CA ALA A 11 -15.82 15.62 -0.01
C ALA A 11 -15.99 14.12 -0.33
N SER A 12 -17.14 13.51 -0.02
CA SER A 12 -17.54 12.26 -0.69
C SER A 12 -18.16 12.60 -2.05
N SER A 13 -17.72 11.91 -3.13
CA SER A 13 -18.28 12.09 -4.47
C SER A 13 -18.90 10.80 -4.99
N VAL A 14 -20.10 10.90 -5.55
CA VAL A 14 -20.77 9.78 -6.21
C VAL A 14 -20.63 9.96 -7.72
N ILE A 15 -20.06 8.97 -8.38
CA ILE A 15 -19.79 8.95 -9.82
C ILE A 15 -20.52 7.77 -10.45
N GLU A 16 -21.34 8.02 -11.46
CA GLU A 16 -21.91 6.95 -12.28
C GLU A 16 -20.96 6.59 -13.42
N LEU A 17 -20.64 5.30 -13.54
CA LEU A 17 -19.84 4.71 -14.61
C LEU A 17 -20.74 4.00 -15.61
N SER A 18 -20.42 4.11 -16.90
CA SER A 18 -21.16 3.46 -17.99
C SER A 18 -20.22 2.97 -19.09
N SER A 19 -20.45 1.74 -19.58
CA SER A 19 -19.70 1.09 -20.67
C SER A 19 -19.81 1.83 -22.01
N LYS A 20 -20.81 2.71 -22.17
CA LYS A 20 -21.06 3.51 -23.39
C LYS A 20 -20.01 4.58 -23.67
N ARG A 21 -19.00 4.77 -22.81
CA ARG A 21 -17.87 5.69 -23.04
C ARG A 21 -16.55 4.97 -22.73
N PRO A 22 -15.58 4.94 -23.66
CA PRO A 22 -14.30 4.31 -23.40
C PRO A 22 -13.56 5.11 -22.32
N SER A 23 -13.35 4.47 -21.18
CA SER A 23 -12.53 4.98 -20.08
C SER A 23 -11.66 3.86 -19.54
N GLN A 24 -10.52 4.18 -18.93
CA GLN A 24 -9.67 3.18 -18.26
C GLN A 24 -10.43 2.43 -17.14
N LEU A 25 -11.57 2.97 -16.69
CA LEU A 25 -12.45 2.36 -15.68
C LEU A 25 -13.38 1.29 -16.26
N ASN A 26 -13.42 1.07 -17.59
CA ASN A 26 -14.22 -0.01 -18.18
C ASN A 26 -13.73 -1.40 -17.76
N ALA A 27 -12.43 -1.55 -17.47
CA ALA A 27 -11.90 -2.79 -16.91
C ALA A 27 -12.56 -3.14 -15.56
N LEU A 28 -12.99 -2.15 -14.77
CA LEU A 28 -13.73 -2.38 -13.53
C LEU A 28 -15.16 -2.83 -13.80
N LEU A 29 -15.81 -2.30 -14.85
CA LEU A 29 -17.14 -2.71 -15.29
C LEU A 29 -17.14 -4.16 -15.79
N ASP A 30 -16.12 -4.55 -16.56
CA ASP A 30 -15.92 -5.93 -17.03
C ASP A 30 -15.75 -6.89 -15.85
N LYS A 31 -14.93 -6.52 -14.85
CA LYS A 31 -14.75 -7.30 -13.62
C LYS A 31 -16.02 -7.43 -12.79
N LEU A 32 -16.93 -6.45 -12.88
CA LEU A 32 -18.23 -6.44 -12.20
C LEU A 32 -19.36 -7.06 -13.03
N ALA A 33 -19.09 -7.49 -14.27
CA ALA A 33 -20.07 -7.99 -15.23
C ALA A 33 -21.33 -7.09 -15.30
N THR A 34 -21.13 -5.78 -15.51
CA THR A 34 -22.22 -4.80 -15.59
C THR A 34 -21.89 -3.66 -16.57
N ASP A 35 -22.90 -3.19 -17.30
CA ASP A 35 -22.77 -2.04 -18.20
C ASP A 35 -22.84 -0.69 -17.49
N THR A 36 -23.40 -0.67 -16.27
CA THR A 36 -23.49 0.52 -15.43
C THR A 36 -23.19 0.19 -13.98
N ALA A 37 -22.44 1.07 -13.33
CA ALA A 37 -22.08 0.95 -11.92
C ALA A 37 -22.12 2.32 -11.25
N GLN A 38 -22.50 2.34 -9.98
CA GLN A 38 -22.38 3.51 -9.14
C GLN A 38 -21.09 3.39 -8.34
N MET A 39 -20.25 4.42 -8.40
CA MET A 39 -19.03 4.54 -7.61
C MET A 39 -19.23 5.59 -6.52
N ILE A 40 -18.78 5.30 -5.32
CA ILE A 40 -18.65 6.27 -4.23
C ILE A 40 -17.16 6.40 -3.91
N ALA A 41 -16.61 7.61 -4.01
CA ALA A 41 -15.23 7.91 -3.69
C ALA A 41 -15.16 8.80 -2.44
N LEU A 42 -14.40 8.35 -1.44
CA LEU A 42 -14.21 9.04 -0.17
C LEU A 42 -12.70 9.26 0.07
N PRO A 43 -12.28 10.49 0.42
CA PRO A 43 -10.90 10.74 0.80
C PRO A 43 -10.60 10.07 2.15
N LEU A 44 -9.49 9.35 2.23
CA LEU A 44 -8.93 8.87 3.48
C LEU A 44 -8.07 10.00 4.05
N ARG A 45 -8.47 10.54 5.20
CA ARG A 45 -7.76 11.63 5.86
C ARG A 45 -7.14 11.17 7.16
N ASN A 46 -5.90 11.57 7.41
CA ASN A 46 -5.23 11.33 8.68
C ASN A 46 -5.80 12.27 9.77
N ARG A 47 -5.30 12.14 11.00
CA ARG A 47 -5.74 13.00 12.13
C ARG A 47 -5.45 14.49 11.92
N GLN A 48 -4.56 14.83 10.99
CA GLN A 48 -4.21 16.21 10.62
C GLN A 48 -5.07 16.75 9.47
N GLU A 49 -6.11 16.02 9.05
CA GLU A 49 -6.99 16.34 7.90
C GLU A 49 -6.30 16.30 6.53
N GLU A 50 -5.09 15.74 6.45
CA GLU A 50 -4.38 15.53 5.20
C GLU A 50 -4.90 14.29 4.49
N THR A 51 -5.09 14.39 3.18
CA THR A 51 -5.57 13.24 2.38
C THR A 51 -4.40 12.31 2.10
N ILE A 52 -4.41 11.14 2.72
CA ILE A 52 -3.40 10.08 2.58
C ILE A 52 -3.79 9.02 1.54
N GLY A 53 -5.04 9.05 1.07
CA GLY A 53 -5.53 8.12 0.05
C GLY A 53 -6.98 8.36 -0.32
N ILE A 54 -7.53 7.48 -1.16
CA ILE A 54 -8.94 7.51 -1.56
C ILE A 54 -9.49 6.08 -1.44
N LEU A 55 -10.66 5.94 -0.81
CA LEU A 55 -11.45 4.73 -0.82
C LEU A 55 -12.55 4.85 -1.87
N CYS A 56 -12.49 3.99 -2.88
CA CYS A 56 -13.51 3.90 -3.93
C CYS A 56 -14.32 2.61 -3.76
N LEU A 57 -15.63 2.73 -3.68
CA LEU A 57 -16.57 1.61 -3.66
C LEU A 57 -17.38 1.60 -4.95
N LEU A 58 -17.38 0.48 -5.66
CA LEU A 58 -18.24 0.28 -6.82
C LEU A 58 -19.39 -0.66 -6.47
N TYR A 59 -20.59 -0.26 -6.87
CA TYR A 59 -21.82 -1.02 -6.76
C TYR A 59 -22.38 -1.27 -8.16
N LYS A 60 -22.85 -2.49 -8.41
CA LYS A 60 -23.67 -2.78 -9.59
C LYS A 60 -24.99 -2.02 -9.46
N ASN A 61 -25.39 -1.30 -10.50
CA ASN A 61 -26.64 -0.58 -10.49
C ASN A 61 -27.80 -1.60 -10.55
N GLN A 62 -28.49 -1.82 -9.44
CA GLN A 62 -29.69 -2.66 -9.40
C GLN A 62 -30.92 -1.76 -9.48
N ALA A 63 -31.75 -1.97 -10.51
CA ALA A 63 -32.89 -1.11 -10.86
C ALA A 63 -33.99 -1.03 -9.78
N ASP A 64 -33.97 -1.91 -8.77
CA ASP A 64 -35.14 -2.17 -7.91
C ASP A 64 -35.04 -1.72 -6.45
N LYS A 65 -33.98 -1.03 -6.00
CA LYS A 65 -33.89 -0.57 -4.60
C LYS A 65 -33.81 0.95 -4.47
N LYS A 66 -34.98 1.60 -4.58
CA LYS A 66 -35.20 2.91 -3.94
C LYS A 66 -35.13 2.72 -2.42
N ASN A 67 -34.36 3.57 -1.73
CA ASN A 67 -34.36 3.82 -0.27
C ASN A 67 -33.30 3.18 0.64
N ASN A 68 -32.05 2.96 0.21
CA ASN A 68 -30.98 2.58 1.16
C ASN A 68 -29.67 3.39 1.06
N GLY A 69 -29.61 4.40 0.19
CA GLY A 69 -28.38 5.14 -0.11
C GLY A 69 -27.71 5.81 1.10
N GLU A 70 -28.49 6.43 2.00
CA GLU A 70 -27.94 7.17 3.15
C GLU A 70 -27.31 6.27 4.22
N GLN A 71 -27.93 5.13 4.52
CA GLN A 71 -27.38 4.16 5.49
C GLN A 71 -26.11 3.48 4.97
N HIS A 72 -26.04 3.22 3.66
CA HIS A 72 -24.81 2.73 3.04
C HIS A 72 -23.69 3.77 3.08
N ILE A 73 -23.99 5.04 2.85
CA ILE A 73 -22.99 6.11 2.88
C ILE A 73 -22.43 6.31 4.30
N SER A 74 -23.27 6.34 5.34
CA SER A 74 -22.80 6.53 6.72
C SER A 74 -21.93 5.36 7.21
N PHE A 75 -22.31 4.12 6.87
CA PHE A 75 -21.49 2.94 7.14
C PHE A 75 -20.13 3.02 6.43
N VAL A 76 -20.14 3.40 5.15
CA VAL A 76 -18.93 3.55 4.34
C VAL A 76 -18.02 4.66 4.86
N GLN A 77 -18.60 5.76 5.33
CA GLN A 77 -17.84 6.83 5.98
C GLN A 77 -17.17 6.33 7.26
N ALA A 78 -17.89 5.60 8.12
CA ALA A 78 -17.28 4.98 9.31
C ALA A 78 -16.14 4.01 8.93
N LEU A 79 -16.34 3.16 7.92
CA LEU A 79 -15.32 2.24 7.40
C LEU A 79 -14.10 2.98 6.85
N SER A 80 -14.31 4.10 6.16
CA SER A 80 -13.22 4.94 5.64
C SER A 80 -12.35 5.53 6.76
N GLY A 81 -12.94 5.88 7.90
CA GLY A 81 -12.18 6.29 9.09
C GLY A 81 -11.23 5.20 9.59
N PHE A 82 -11.72 3.96 9.73
CA PHE A 82 -10.88 2.81 10.11
C PHE A 82 -9.78 2.51 9.08
N ALA A 83 -10.11 2.62 7.79
CA ALA A 83 -9.14 2.43 6.71
C ALA A 83 -8.05 3.51 6.76
N ALA A 84 -8.41 4.77 7.00
CA ALA A 84 -7.46 5.88 7.14
C ALA A 84 -6.51 5.67 8.33
N VAL A 85 -7.04 5.32 9.51
CA VAL A 85 -6.22 5.03 10.70
C VAL A 85 -5.26 3.87 10.44
N SER A 86 -5.74 2.80 9.79
CA SER A 86 -4.90 1.64 9.46
C SER A 86 -3.78 2.00 8.48
N LEU A 87 -4.08 2.85 7.49
CA LEU A 87 -3.09 3.33 6.52
C LEU A 87 -2.05 4.24 7.18
N GLU A 88 -2.49 5.17 8.03
CA GLU A 88 -1.61 6.05 8.83
C GLU A 88 -0.68 5.22 9.72
N SER A 89 -1.22 4.21 10.42
CA SER A 89 -0.42 3.31 11.26
C SER A 89 0.65 2.56 10.46
N ARG A 90 0.31 2.04 9.28
CA ARG A 90 1.30 1.39 8.39
C ARG A 90 2.38 2.37 7.92
N GLN A 91 1.99 3.58 7.56
CA GLN A 91 2.93 4.62 7.15
C GLN A 91 3.89 4.98 8.30
N LEU A 92 3.40 5.12 9.53
CA LEU A 92 4.22 5.38 10.70
C LEU A 92 5.21 4.24 10.98
N LEU A 93 4.77 2.98 10.87
CA LEU A 93 5.65 1.82 11.01
C LEU A 93 6.77 1.81 9.96
N MET A 94 6.43 2.13 8.70
CA MET A 94 7.43 2.24 7.62
C MET A 94 8.45 3.35 7.91
N LEU A 95 7.99 4.52 8.37
CA LEU A 95 8.86 5.64 8.74
C LEU A 95 9.77 5.31 9.92
N GLN A 96 9.25 4.62 10.93
CA GLN A 96 10.05 4.17 12.08
C GLN A 96 11.16 3.21 11.65
N LYS A 97 10.83 2.25 10.78
CA LYS A 97 11.82 1.31 10.22
C LYS A 97 12.88 2.04 9.41
N ALA A 98 12.49 2.95 8.51
CA ALA A 98 13.43 3.74 7.71
C ALA A 98 14.36 4.62 8.58
N LEU A 99 13.84 5.16 9.68
CA LEU A 99 14.63 5.92 10.65
C LEU A 99 15.65 5.03 11.35
N LEU A 100 15.24 3.85 11.82
CA LEU A 100 16.14 2.87 12.43
C LEU A 100 17.26 2.45 11.46
N GLU A 101 16.92 2.11 10.22
CA GLU A 101 17.90 1.78 9.18
C GLU A 101 18.89 2.92 8.95
N SER A 102 18.42 4.17 8.96
CA SER A 102 19.28 5.35 8.79
C SER A 102 20.25 5.51 9.97
N PHE A 103 19.80 5.24 11.20
CA PHE A 103 20.66 5.23 12.38
C PHE A 103 21.73 4.13 12.31
N ILE A 104 21.36 2.92 11.89
CA ILE A 104 22.31 1.81 11.73
C ILE A 104 23.39 2.17 10.72
N LYS A 105 23.00 2.70 9.55
CA LYS A 105 23.92 3.17 8.51
C LYS A 105 24.84 4.29 9.02
N LEU A 106 24.31 5.24 9.80
CA LEU A 106 25.09 6.32 10.39
C LEU A 106 26.14 5.78 11.36
N ILE A 107 25.75 4.88 12.27
CA ILE A 107 26.67 4.26 13.23
C ILE A 107 27.74 3.43 12.51
N ALA A 108 27.32 2.60 11.54
CA ALA A 108 28.21 1.82 10.69
C ALA A 108 29.25 2.71 9.98
N GLY A 109 28.80 3.81 9.35
CA GLY A 109 29.71 4.78 8.71
C GLY A 109 30.66 5.45 9.70
N ALA A 110 30.19 5.79 10.90
CA ALA A 110 31.02 6.35 11.95
C ALA A 110 32.10 5.36 12.44
N ILE A 111 31.74 4.08 12.61
CA ILE A 111 32.69 3.00 12.95
C ILE A 111 33.72 2.84 11.83
N ASP A 112 33.25 2.73 10.59
CA ASP A 112 34.11 2.55 9.42
C ASP A 112 35.10 3.71 9.27
N SER A 113 34.69 4.95 9.59
CA SER A 113 35.55 6.13 9.52
C SER A 113 36.65 6.19 10.59
N LYS A 114 36.53 5.42 11.68
CA LYS A 114 37.49 5.43 12.79
C LYS A 114 38.77 4.64 12.48
N SER A 115 38.76 3.74 11.49
CA SER A 115 39.94 3.00 11.06
C SER A 115 40.08 3.03 9.53
N PRO A 116 41.26 3.42 8.98
CA PRO A 116 41.50 3.44 7.52
C PRO A 116 41.30 2.08 6.83
N TYR A 117 41.29 0.99 7.60
CA TYR A 117 41.14 -0.38 7.11
C TYR A 117 39.68 -0.86 6.98
N THR A 118 38.72 -0.16 7.59
CA THR A 118 37.30 -0.55 7.62
C THR A 118 36.42 0.29 6.68
N GLY A 119 36.99 1.15 5.83
CA GLY A 119 36.20 1.96 4.90
C GLY A 119 35.20 1.12 4.08
N GLY A 120 33.91 1.31 4.34
CA GLY A 120 32.82 0.57 3.68
C GLY A 120 32.76 -0.92 4.04
N HIS A 121 33.36 -1.36 5.15
CA HIS A 121 33.25 -2.75 5.61
C HIS A 121 31.82 -3.06 6.02
N CYS A 122 31.21 -2.22 6.86
CA CYS A 122 29.83 -2.39 7.29
C CYS A 122 28.82 -2.24 6.15
N ALA A 123 29.19 -1.61 5.03
CA ALA A 123 28.37 -1.59 3.81
C ALA A 123 28.54 -2.86 2.95
N ARG A 124 29.73 -3.47 2.91
CA ARG A 124 30.03 -4.64 2.07
C ARG A 124 29.59 -5.97 2.68
N VAL A 125 29.63 -6.10 4.01
CA VAL A 125 29.25 -7.35 4.69
C VAL A 125 27.80 -7.76 4.40
N PRO A 126 26.79 -6.88 4.52
CA PRO A 126 25.40 -7.20 4.16
C PRO A 126 25.25 -7.63 2.70
N GLU A 127 25.92 -6.92 1.77
CA GLU A 127 25.88 -7.24 0.33
C GLU A 127 26.46 -8.63 0.03
N ILE A 128 27.62 -8.96 0.60
CA ILE A 128 28.22 -10.29 0.43
C ILE A 128 27.33 -11.37 1.06
N THR A 129 26.77 -11.10 2.23
CA THR A 129 25.84 -12.02 2.91
C THR A 129 24.61 -12.31 2.04
N LYS A 130 24.04 -11.28 1.41
CA LYS A 130 22.92 -11.43 0.47
C LYS A 130 23.32 -12.28 -0.75
N LEU A 131 24.48 -12.05 -1.35
CA LEU A 131 24.97 -12.85 -2.48
C LEU A 131 25.15 -14.33 -2.10
N ILE A 132 25.70 -14.60 -0.92
CA ILE A 132 25.85 -15.97 -0.39
C ILE A 132 24.48 -16.62 -0.18
N ALA A 133 23.53 -15.91 0.45
CA ALA A 133 22.18 -16.41 0.68
C ALA A 133 21.44 -16.68 -0.65
N GLN A 134 21.64 -15.83 -1.68
CA GLN A 134 21.08 -16.04 -3.01
C GLN A 134 21.67 -17.28 -3.68
N ALA A 135 22.99 -17.46 -3.61
CA ALA A 135 23.64 -18.65 -4.14
C ALA A 135 23.17 -19.92 -3.42
N ALA A 136 22.97 -19.87 -2.11
CA ALA A 136 22.42 -20.97 -1.33
C ALA A 136 20.98 -21.30 -1.75
N CYS A 137 20.09 -20.30 -1.88
CA CYS A 137 18.71 -20.51 -2.32
C CYS A 137 18.60 -21.06 -3.75
N ALA A 138 19.58 -20.78 -4.61
CA ALA A 138 19.64 -21.26 -5.99
C ALA A 138 20.41 -22.58 -6.16
N SER A 139 21.08 -23.07 -5.12
CA SER A 139 21.88 -24.29 -5.20
C SER A 139 21.00 -25.53 -5.14
N ASN A 140 21.35 -26.53 -5.95
CA ASN A 140 20.74 -27.86 -5.93
C ASN A 140 21.52 -28.86 -5.06
N ASP A 141 22.62 -28.43 -4.43
CA ASP A 141 23.43 -29.27 -3.57
C ASP A 141 22.60 -29.73 -2.35
N ALA A 142 22.78 -30.99 -1.95
CA ALA A 142 22.00 -31.61 -0.87
C ALA A 142 21.89 -30.77 0.42
N PRO A 143 22.94 -30.03 0.89
CA PRO A 143 22.82 -29.18 2.07
C PRO A 143 21.88 -27.98 1.93
N PHE A 144 21.59 -27.52 0.72
CA PHE A 144 20.84 -26.29 0.45
C PHE A 144 19.46 -26.51 -0.20
N GLN A 145 19.08 -27.76 -0.50
CA GLN A 145 17.82 -28.07 -1.20
C GLN A 145 16.55 -27.49 -0.52
N ASN A 146 16.57 -27.33 0.80
CA ASN A 146 15.47 -26.78 1.58
C ASN A 146 15.75 -25.37 2.11
N PHE A 147 16.83 -24.72 1.65
CA PHE A 147 17.19 -23.38 2.08
C PHE A 147 16.45 -22.35 1.22
N GLN A 148 15.41 -21.75 1.79
CA GLN A 148 14.70 -20.61 1.22
C GLN A 148 14.45 -19.58 2.30
N LEU A 149 14.71 -18.32 1.98
CA LEU A 149 14.39 -17.21 2.87
C LEU A 149 13.05 -16.58 2.47
N ASN A 150 12.22 -16.30 3.46
CA ASN A 150 11.02 -15.49 3.31
C ASN A 150 11.39 -13.99 3.24
N GLU A 151 10.41 -13.13 2.97
CA GLU A 151 10.64 -11.68 2.80
C GLU A 151 11.29 -11.02 4.03
N GLU A 152 10.85 -11.38 5.24
CA GLU A 152 11.40 -10.88 6.51
C GLU A 152 12.85 -11.35 6.74
N GLN A 153 13.14 -12.60 6.40
CA GLN A 153 14.49 -13.15 6.49
C GLN A 153 15.44 -12.49 5.47
N TRP A 154 14.97 -12.20 4.26
CA TRP A 154 15.74 -11.43 3.27
C TRP A 154 16.05 -10.01 3.73
N GLU A 155 15.07 -9.36 4.36
CA GLU A 155 15.22 -8.05 4.96
C GLU A 155 16.28 -8.04 6.06
N SER A 156 16.32 -9.09 6.90
CA SER A 156 17.29 -9.20 8.00
C SER A 156 18.75 -9.28 7.54
N LEU A 157 19.02 -9.65 6.29
CA LEU A 157 20.38 -9.68 5.74
C LEU A 157 20.92 -8.29 5.38
N TYR A 158 20.05 -7.28 5.32
CA TYR A 158 20.39 -5.90 4.94
C TYR A 158 20.71 -4.98 6.13
N ILE A 159 20.47 -5.47 7.35
CA ILE A 159 20.61 -4.77 8.62
C ILE A 159 21.88 -5.27 9.32
#